data_AF-A0AA34SBG5-F1
#
_entry.id   AF-A0AA34SBG5-F1
#
_cell.length_a   1.000
_cell.length_b   1.000
_cell.length_c   1.000
_cell.angle_alpha   90.00
_cell.angle_beta   90.00
_cell.angle_gamma   90.00
#
_symmetry.space_group_name_H-M   'P 1'
#
loop_
_entity.id
_entity.type
_entity.pdbx_description
1 polymer ?
#
loop_
_entity_poly.entity_id
_entity_poly.type
_entity_poly.pdbx_seq_one_letter_code
_entity_poly.pdbx_strand_id
1 'polypeptide(L)'
;MTDGLYPGEECRLNNNSRLPVVKTCYKAHELNEAIQEGHKVSVLQIKESPELKLRGLLLRNRTSGVYSLVSDRTMFVQYSNVVEYPEDDWETIHEVNGYARNRPASEGWGAYILPLGIQPGDRVYIEDLIEDIVAQSFWYSVGPAVDAEGIWNGTTIEIDHKMYRRFTLIG
;
A
#
# COMPACT_ATOMS: atom_id res chain seq x y z
N MET A 1 24.91 3.06 -3.42
CA MET A 1 23.64 2.75 -4.10
C MET A 1 23.04 1.59 -3.37
N THR A 2 21.86 1.76 -2.81
CA THR A 2 21.10 0.63 -2.27
C THR A 2 20.53 -0.13 -3.47
N ASP A 3 20.66 -1.46 -3.49
CA ASP A 3 20.01 -2.36 -4.46
C ASP A 3 18.56 -2.63 -4.00
N GLY A 4 17.62 -2.83 -4.94
CA GLY A 4 16.26 -3.28 -4.59
C GLY A 4 15.14 -2.74 -5.48
N LEU A 5 14.06 -3.52 -5.59
CA LEU A 5 12.74 -2.93 -5.83
C LEU A 5 12.33 -2.22 -4.56
N TYR A 6 12.09 -0.91 -4.63
CA TYR A 6 11.74 -0.11 -3.47
C TYR A 6 10.22 -0.02 -3.32
N PRO A 7 9.58 -0.88 -2.51
CA PRO A 7 8.32 -0.45 -1.92
C PRO A 7 8.59 0.87 -1.20
N GLY A 8 7.80 1.89 -1.48
CA GLY A 8 7.86 3.11 -0.70
C GLY A 8 7.50 2.81 0.74
N GLU A 9 7.83 3.72 1.65
CA GLU A 9 7.41 3.55 3.04
C GLU A 9 5.88 3.48 3.13
N GLU A 10 5.40 2.61 4.02
CA GLU A 10 3.98 2.57 4.37
C GLU A 10 3.56 3.93 4.92
N CYS A 11 2.55 4.53 4.29
CA CYS A 11 2.08 5.86 4.64
C CYS A 11 0.97 5.75 5.68
N ARG A 12 1.27 6.21 6.90
CA ARG A 12 0.36 6.15 8.05
C ARG A 12 -0.08 7.55 8.49
N LEU A 13 -1.38 7.82 8.42
CA LEU A 13 -2.04 9.05 8.83
C LEU A 13 -2.02 9.27 10.34
N ASN A 14 -2.18 8.18 11.11
CA ASN A 14 -2.43 8.13 12.55
C ASN A 14 -3.77 8.78 12.98
N ASN A 15 -4.29 8.38 14.13
CA ASN A 15 -5.56 8.91 14.66
C ASN A 15 -5.39 10.24 15.43
N ASN A 16 -4.82 11.26 14.78
CA ASN A 16 -4.56 12.56 15.40
C ASN A 16 -5.86 13.28 15.82
N SER A 17 -6.94 13.02 15.09
CA SER A 17 -8.27 13.59 15.32
C SER A 17 -9.05 12.88 16.43
N ARG A 18 -8.50 11.81 17.04
CA ARG A 18 -9.16 10.97 18.07
C ARG A 18 -10.55 10.49 17.65
N LEU A 19 -10.69 10.09 16.40
CA LEU A 19 -11.92 9.55 15.84
C LEU A 19 -12.22 8.15 16.43
N PRO A 20 -13.49 7.73 16.44
CA PRO A 20 -13.86 6.35 16.72
C PRO A 20 -13.09 5.39 15.80
N VAL A 21 -12.51 4.36 16.40
CA VAL A 21 -11.62 3.42 15.72
C VAL A 21 -12.42 2.26 15.14
N VAL A 22 -12.23 2.02 13.84
CA VAL A 22 -12.72 0.85 13.11
C VAL A 22 -11.63 -0.21 13.12
N LYS A 23 -12.01 -1.43 13.49
CA LYS A 23 -11.12 -2.60 13.50
C LYS A 23 -11.27 -3.39 12.21
N THR A 24 -10.20 -4.04 11.78
CA THR A 24 -10.20 -4.88 10.59
C THR A 24 -10.14 -6.35 11.00
N CYS A 25 -10.97 -7.16 10.36
CA CYS A 25 -11.11 -8.58 10.63
C CYS A 25 -11.03 -9.37 9.33
N TYR A 26 -10.32 -10.50 9.38
CA TYR A 26 -10.13 -11.42 8.26
C TYR A 26 -10.68 -12.83 8.56
N LYS A 27 -11.38 -13.02 9.69
CA LYS A 27 -11.89 -14.31 10.14
C LYS A 27 -13.39 -14.26 10.35
N ALA A 28 -14.11 -15.20 9.75
CA ALA A 28 -15.57 -15.21 9.81
C ALA A 28 -16.14 -15.37 11.23
N HIS A 29 -15.46 -16.10 12.14
CA HIS A 29 -15.94 -16.26 13.51
C HIS A 29 -15.85 -14.96 14.33
N GLU A 30 -14.72 -14.27 14.28
CA GLU A 30 -14.55 -12.94 14.92
C GLU A 30 -15.57 -11.93 14.37
N LEU A 31 -15.85 -11.98 13.06
CA LEU A 31 -16.88 -11.12 12.45
C LEU A 31 -18.29 -11.44 12.99
N ASN A 32 -18.63 -12.71 13.13
CA ASN A 32 -19.93 -13.13 13.67
C ASN A 32 -20.10 -12.76 15.15
N GLU A 33 -19.03 -12.88 15.95
CA GLU A 33 -19.01 -12.43 17.36
C GLU A 33 -19.30 -10.93 17.45
N ALA A 34 -18.64 -10.11 16.63
CA ALA A 34 -18.88 -8.67 16.59
C ALA A 34 -20.34 -8.32 16.22
N ILE A 35 -20.94 -9.05 15.26
CA ILE A 35 -22.35 -8.88 14.91
C ILE A 35 -23.27 -9.22 16.09
N GLN A 36 -22.98 -10.30 16.82
CA GLN A 36 -23.75 -10.69 18.01
C GLN A 36 -23.65 -9.65 19.14
N GLU A 37 -22.50 -9.00 19.26
CA GLU A 37 -22.26 -7.88 20.18
C GLU A 37 -22.93 -6.56 19.74
N GLY A 38 -23.55 -6.54 18.56
CA GLY A 38 -24.30 -5.40 18.03
C GLY A 38 -23.48 -4.42 17.19
N HIS A 39 -22.26 -4.79 16.79
CA HIS A 39 -21.45 -3.99 15.89
C HIS A 39 -22.05 -3.95 14.49
N LYS A 40 -21.93 -2.79 13.84
CA LYS A 40 -22.14 -2.67 12.40
C LYS A 40 -20.85 -3.14 11.69
N VAL A 41 -21.01 -3.78 10.54
CA VAL A 41 -19.87 -4.31 9.78
C VAL A 41 -19.97 -3.94 8.31
N SER A 42 -18.81 -3.83 7.64
CA SER A 42 -18.70 -3.62 6.19
C SER A 42 -17.71 -4.63 5.63
N VAL A 43 -18.20 -5.56 4.81
CA VAL A 43 -17.38 -6.61 4.20
C VAL A 43 -16.89 -6.12 2.83
N LEU A 44 -15.60 -6.31 2.55
CA LEU A 44 -14.96 -5.90 1.31
C LEU A 44 -14.19 -7.06 0.70
N GLN A 45 -14.22 -7.12 -0.64
CA GLN A 45 -13.29 -7.93 -1.39
C GLN A 45 -11.94 -7.22 -1.46
N ILE A 46 -10.88 -7.95 -1.15
CA ILE A 46 -9.51 -7.47 -1.37
C ILE A 46 -9.24 -7.50 -2.87
N LYS A 47 -8.90 -6.33 -3.45
CA LYS A 47 -8.51 -6.19 -4.85
C LYS A 47 -7.14 -5.57 -4.93
N GLU A 48 -6.23 -6.23 -5.64
CA GLU A 48 -4.93 -5.64 -5.95
C GLU A 48 -5.10 -4.42 -6.86
N SER A 49 -4.41 -3.33 -6.50
CA SER A 49 -4.21 -2.18 -7.37
C SER A 49 -3.02 -2.40 -8.30
N PRO A 50 -3.18 -2.25 -9.62
CA PRO A 50 -2.06 -2.24 -10.56
C PRO A 50 -1.00 -1.18 -10.23
N GLU A 51 -1.38 -0.09 -9.56
CA GLU A 51 -0.49 1.03 -9.21
C GLU A 51 0.48 0.69 -8.08
N LEU A 52 0.20 -0.35 -7.28
CA LEU A 52 1.10 -0.86 -6.24
C LEU A 52 2.00 -1.99 -6.75
N LYS A 53 1.90 -2.38 -8.04
CA LYS A 53 2.78 -3.38 -8.63
C LYS A 53 4.16 -2.78 -8.90
N LEU A 54 5.18 -3.46 -8.38
CA LEU A 54 6.57 -3.11 -8.59
C LEU A 54 7.15 -3.97 -9.71
N ARG A 55 8.00 -3.37 -10.54
CA ARG A 55 8.73 -4.07 -11.61
C ARG A 55 10.19 -3.66 -11.61
N GLY A 56 11.07 -4.61 -11.91
CA GLY A 56 12.49 -4.36 -12.08
C GLY A 56 13.22 -5.51 -12.74
N LEU A 57 14.54 -5.40 -12.74
CA LEU A 57 15.45 -6.29 -13.44
C LEU A 57 16.56 -6.72 -12.48
N LEU A 58 16.78 -8.03 -12.39
CA LEU A 58 18.02 -8.57 -11.83
C LEU A 58 19.05 -8.65 -12.96
N LEU A 59 20.04 -7.79 -12.89
CA LEU A 59 21.12 -7.70 -13.88
C LEU A 59 22.39 -8.33 -13.35
N ARG A 60 23.22 -8.85 -14.26
CA ARG A 60 24.58 -9.30 -13.97
C ARG A 60 25.56 -8.63 -14.92
N ASN A 61 26.59 -7.99 -14.37
CA ASN A 61 27.66 -7.42 -15.16
C ASN A 61 28.49 -8.53 -15.79
N ARG A 62 28.67 -8.49 -17.11
CA ARG A 62 29.30 -9.57 -17.89
C ARG A 62 30.79 -9.74 -17.57
N THR A 63 31.49 -8.64 -17.25
CA THR A 63 32.93 -8.64 -16.99
C THR A 63 33.27 -9.00 -15.54
N SER A 64 32.62 -8.35 -14.58
CA SER A 64 32.91 -8.53 -13.15
C SER A 64 32.09 -9.65 -12.50
N GLY A 65 30.97 -10.05 -13.11
CA GLY A 65 30.05 -11.04 -12.56
C GLY A 65 29.16 -10.53 -11.42
N VAL A 66 29.26 -9.25 -11.04
CA VAL A 66 28.46 -8.61 -9.99
C VAL A 66 26.99 -8.51 -10.40
N TYR A 67 26.08 -8.70 -9.44
CA TYR A 67 24.64 -8.56 -9.63
C TYR A 67 24.16 -7.19 -9.13
N SER A 68 23.12 -6.66 -9.77
CA SER A 68 22.40 -5.48 -9.30
C SER A 68 20.91 -5.64 -9.57
N LEU A 69 20.08 -5.19 -8.61
CA LEU A 69 18.62 -5.20 -8.75
C LEU A 69 18.15 -3.77 -8.95
N VAL A 70 17.65 -3.48 -10.16
CA VAL A 70 17.32 -2.13 -10.63
C VAL A 70 15.87 -2.05 -11.09
N SER A 71 15.28 -0.85 -11.06
CA SER A 71 13.92 -0.65 -11.55
C SER A 71 13.84 -0.62 -13.09
N ASP A 72 14.90 -0.12 -13.73
CA ASP A 72 15.03 -0.03 -15.19
C ASP A 72 16.52 -0.02 -15.57
N ARG A 73 16.84 -0.19 -16.85
CA ARG A 73 18.21 -0.03 -17.38
C ARG A 73 18.66 1.43 -17.40
N THR A 74 17.74 2.38 -17.35
CA THR A 74 18.04 3.82 -17.23
C THR A 74 17.32 4.39 -16.03
N MET A 75 18.08 4.83 -15.03
CA MET A 75 17.54 5.32 -13.76
C MET A 75 17.94 6.76 -13.48
N PHE A 76 16.97 7.61 -13.17
CA PHE A 76 17.22 8.93 -12.59
C PHE A 76 17.59 8.76 -11.12
N VAL A 77 18.69 9.38 -10.72
CA VAL A 77 19.16 9.41 -9.33
C VAL A 77 19.36 10.85 -8.86
N GLN A 78 19.68 11.03 -7.57
CA GLN A 78 19.84 12.36 -6.98
C GLN A 78 20.81 13.24 -7.78
N TYR A 79 20.53 14.55 -7.74
CA TYR A 79 21.30 15.59 -8.44
C TYR A 79 21.25 15.51 -9.97
N SER A 80 20.10 15.09 -10.53
CA SER A 80 19.87 14.99 -11.99
C SER A 80 20.84 14.05 -12.71
N ASN A 81 21.47 13.13 -11.98
CA ASN A 81 22.33 12.12 -12.59
C ASN A 81 21.47 11.01 -13.18
N VAL A 82 21.95 10.42 -14.25
CA VAL A 82 21.36 9.23 -14.87
C VAL A 82 22.36 8.10 -14.74
N VAL A 83 21.89 6.96 -14.24
CA VAL A 83 22.65 5.71 -14.20
C VAL A 83 22.13 4.80 -15.29
N GLU A 84 23.03 4.28 -16.12
CA GLU A 84 22.70 3.40 -17.24
C GLU A 84 23.34 2.02 -17.08
N TYR A 85 22.60 1.00 -17.50
CA TYR A 85 23.00 -0.40 -17.50
C TYR A 85 22.87 -0.96 -18.94
N PRO A 86 23.84 -0.66 -19.83
CA PRO A 86 23.78 -1.08 -21.23
C PRO A 86 23.87 -2.61 -21.39
N GLU A 87 23.24 -3.15 -22.43
CA GLU A 87 23.16 -4.62 -22.67
C GLU A 87 24.52 -5.28 -22.95
N ASP A 88 25.43 -4.51 -23.53
CA ASP A 88 26.81 -4.94 -23.82
C ASP A 88 27.60 -5.22 -22.54
N ASP A 89 27.30 -4.51 -21.45
CA ASP A 89 27.97 -4.67 -20.15
C ASP A 89 27.13 -5.48 -19.15
N TRP A 90 25.80 -5.45 -19.28
CA TRP A 90 24.86 -6.01 -18.32
C TRP A 90 23.83 -6.94 -18.96
N GLU A 91 23.89 -8.20 -18.56
CA GLU A 91 22.93 -9.23 -18.91
C GLU A 91 21.71 -9.17 -17.98
N THR A 92 20.49 -9.24 -18.54
CA THR A 92 19.28 -9.46 -17.73
C THR A 92 19.17 -10.93 -17.38
N ILE A 93 19.22 -11.24 -16.09
CA ILE A 93 19.06 -12.59 -15.56
C ILE A 93 17.59 -12.91 -15.33
N HIS A 94 16.83 -11.94 -14.79
CA HIS A 94 15.41 -12.14 -14.48
C HIS A 94 14.64 -10.81 -14.44
N GLU A 95 13.37 -10.84 -14.86
CA GLU A 95 12.41 -9.78 -14.58
C GLU A 95 11.79 -10.01 -13.20
N VAL A 96 11.92 -9.04 -12.32
CA VAL A 96 11.42 -9.14 -10.95
C VAL A 96 10.09 -8.40 -10.84
N ASN A 97 9.08 -9.10 -10.31
CA ASN A 97 7.78 -8.52 -9.98
C ASN A 97 7.61 -8.49 -8.47
N GLY A 98 7.08 -7.38 -7.95
CA GLY A 98 6.79 -7.20 -6.53
C GLY A 98 5.45 -6.51 -6.32
N TYR A 99 5.08 -6.39 -5.05
CA TYR A 99 3.89 -5.65 -4.63
C TYR A 99 4.25 -4.77 -3.44
N ALA A 100 3.93 -3.48 -3.51
CA ALA A 100 4.37 -2.51 -2.52
C ALA A 100 3.70 -2.68 -1.14
N ARG A 101 2.61 -3.46 -1.09
CA ARG A 101 1.86 -3.71 0.12
C ARG A 101 2.12 -5.11 0.67
N ASN A 102 2.44 -5.19 1.95
CA ASN A 102 2.50 -6.45 2.66
C ASN A 102 1.20 -6.65 3.46
N ARG A 103 0.44 -7.70 3.14
CA ARG A 103 -0.75 -8.09 3.92
C ARG A 103 -0.95 -9.61 3.90
N PRO A 104 -1.63 -10.18 4.89
CA PRO A 104 -2.08 -11.57 4.84
C PRO A 104 -3.16 -11.71 3.76
N ALA A 105 -2.74 -11.85 2.50
CA ALA A 105 -3.60 -11.85 1.31
C ALA A 105 -4.35 -13.19 1.10
N SER A 106 -4.31 -14.12 2.05
CA SER A 106 -4.72 -15.51 1.82
C SER A 106 -6.22 -15.71 1.60
N GLU A 107 -7.06 -14.82 2.13
CA GLU A 107 -8.52 -15.01 2.12
C GLU A 107 -9.24 -14.21 1.01
N GLY A 108 -8.61 -13.20 0.41
CA GLY A 108 -9.22 -12.39 -0.66
C GLY A 108 -10.38 -11.49 -0.21
N TRP A 109 -10.66 -11.41 1.10
CA TRP A 109 -11.67 -10.54 1.70
C TRP A 109 -11.19 -10.03 3.05
N GLY A 110 -11.83 -8.95 3.52
CA GLY A 110 -11.72 -8.45 4.88
C GLY A 110 -13.00 -7.74 5.27
N ALA A 111 -13.16 -7.43 6.55
CA ALA A 111 -14.29 -6.66 7.03
C ALA A 111 -13.88 -5.61 8.04
N TYR A 112 -14.56 -4.47 7.98
CA TYR A 112 -14.51 -3.44 9.00
C TYR A 112 -15.56 -3.71 10.07
N ILE A 113 -15.13 -3.69 11.33
CA ILE A 113 -15.97 -3.73 12.51
C ILE A 113 -16.03 -2.31 13.07
N LEU A 114 -17.21 -1.72 13.03
CA LEU A 114 -17.43 -0.34 13.43
C LEU A 114 -17.69 -0.26 14.93
N PRO A 115 -17.27 0.81 15.62
CA PRO A 115 -17.56 0.99 17.03
C PRO A 115 -19.07 1.11 17.29
N LEU A 116 -19.51 0.66 18.46
CA LEU A 116 -20.92 0.74 18.86
C LEU A 116 -21.41 2.18 18.87
N GLY A 117 -22.67 2.37 18.47
CA GLY A 117 -23.33 3.69 18.47
C GLY A 117 -23.08 4.56 17.23
N ILE A 118 -22.18 4.16 16.31
CA ILE A 118 -21.90 4.92 15.09
C ILE A 118 -23.15 5.12 14.22
N GLN A 119 -23.33 6.32 13.67
CA GLN A 119 -24.42 6.72 12.78
C GLN A 119 -23.92 7.09 11.39
N PRO A 120 -24.75 6.95 10.34
CA PRO A 120 -24.41 7.50 9.04
C PRO A 120 -24.06 8.99 9.12
N GLY A 121 -22.97 9.39 8.48
CA GLY A 121 -22.38 10.72 8.55
C GLY A 121 -21.24 10.87 9.55
N ASP A 122 -21.06 9.91 10.47
CA ASP A 122 -19.97 9.97 11.44
C ASP A 122 -18.62 9.71 10.77
N ARG A 123 -17.61 10.46 11.23
CA ARG A 123 -16.21 10.26 10.84
C ARG A 123 -15.59 9.16 11.68
N VAL A 124 -14.79 8.32 11.03
CA VAL A 124 -14.10 7.18 11.64
C VAL A 124 -12.65 7.14 11.22
N TYR A 125 -11.82 6.49 12.02
CA TYR A 125 -10.44 6.15 11.70
C TYR A 125 -10.31 4.64 11.56
N ILE A 126 -9.75 4.18 10.43
CA ILE A 126 -9.46 2.78 10.12
C ILE A 126 -7.98 2.56 10.40
N GLU A 127 -7.64 1.67 11.34
CA GLU A 127 -6.24 1.45 11.74
C GLU A 127 -5.43 0.51 10.84
N ASP A 128 -6.14 -0.38 10.15
CA ASP A 128 -5.62 -1.38 9.20
C ASP A 128 -6.51 -1.38 7.95
N LEU A 129 -6.11 -0.62 6.93
CA LEU A 129 -6.89 -0.41 5.72
C LEU A 129 -7.04 -1.73 4.94
N ILE A 130 -8.17 -2.00 4.29
CA ILE A 130 -8.34 -3.15 3.40
C ILE A 130 -8.03 -2.76 1.95
N GLU A 131 -8.48 -1.58 1.52
CA GLU A 131 -8.35 -1.07 0.17
C GLU A 131 -6.90 -0.76 -0.19
N ASP A 132 -6.53 -1.06 -1.44
CA ASP A 132 -5.22 -0.72 -1.97
C ASP A 132 -5.21 0.70 -2.51
N ILE A 133 -4.70 1.61 -1.70
CA ILE A 133 -4.59 3.03 -2.02
C ILE A 133 -3.12 3.42 -2.09
N VAL A 134 -2.73 4.06 -3.19
CA VAL A 134 -1.43 4.74 -3.30
C VAL A 134 -1.50 6.04 -2.50
N ALA A 135 -0.68 6.14 -1.46
CA ALA A 135 -0.56 7.36 -0.67
C ALA A 135 0.56 8.27 -1.19
N GLN A 136 1.62 7.67 -1.74
CA GLN A 136 2.78 8.37 -2.27
C GLN A 136 3.35 7.62 -3.47
N SER A 137 3.85 8.36 -4.44
CA SER A 137 4.65 7.83 -5.54
C SER A 137 5.82 8.77 -5.79
N PHE A 138 7.04 8.25 -5.83
CA PHE A 138 8.23 9.02 -6.16
C PHE A 138 9.23 8.17 -6.95
N TRP A 139 9.56 8.62 -8.15
CA TRP A 139 10.35 7.88 -9.13
C TRP A 139 9.87 6.43 -9.31
N TYR A 140 10.67 5.46 -8.89
CA TYR A 140 10.41 4.03 -9.05
C TYR A 140 9.81 3.38 -7.80
N SER A 141 9.38 4.20 -6.84
CA SER A 141 8.86 3.77 -5.56
C SER A 141 7.42 4.23 -5.35
N VAL A 142 6.61 3.36 -4.77
CA VAL A 142 5.21 3.63 -4.44
C VAL A 142 4.93 3.22 -2.99
N GLY A 143 4.43 4.15 -2.19
CA GLY A 143 4.08 3.97 -0.79
C GLY A 143 2.57 3.73 -0.64
N PRO A 144 2.14 2.55 -0.14
CA PRO A 144 0.73 2.28 0.10
C PRO A 144 0.22 3.00 1.36
N ALA A 145 -1.05 3.36 1.36
CA ALA A 145 -1.77 3.71 2.59
C ALA A 145 -2.00 2.45 3.44
N VAL A 146 -1.77 2.55 4.75
CA VAL A 146 -2.03 1.45 5.71
C VAL A 146 -3.14 1.76 6.71
N ASP A 147 -3.55 3.01 6.81
CA ASP A 147 -4.68 3.49 7.59
C ASP A 147 -5.47 4.53 6.78
N ALA A 148 -6.65 4.88 7.27
CA ALA A 148 -7.51 5.87 6.63
C ALA A 148 -8.37 6.62 7.64
N GLU A 149 -8.76 7.84 7.26
CA GLU A 149 -9.97 8.46 7.81
C GLU A 149 -11.07 8.40 6.75
N GLY A 150 -12.31 8.25 7.19
CA GLY A 150 -13.45 8.21 6.29
C GLY A 150 -14.77 8.53 6.97
N ILE A 151 -15.85 8.51 6.20
CA ILE A 151 -17.21 8.77 6.66
C ILE A 151 -18.03 7.50 6.50
N TRP A 152 -18.67 7.05 7.57
CA TRP A 152 -19.61 5.93 7.50
C TRP A 152 -20.90 6.39 6.83
N ASN A 153 -21.30 5.80 5.70
CA ASN A 153 -22.52 6.19 4.99
C ASN A 153 -23.75 5.32 5.34
N GLY A 154 -23.59 4.36 6.26
CA GLY A 154 -24.63 3.39 6.62
C GLY A 154 -24.43 2.02 5.99
N THR A 155 -23.52 1.87 5.03
CA THR A 155 -23.22 0.57 4.39
C THR A 155 -21.72 0.35 4.20
N THR A 156 -20.98 1.39 3.80
CA THR A 156 -19.53 1.37 3.63
C THR A 156 -18.88 2.61 4.25
N ILE A 157 -17.55 2.62 4.32
CA ILE A 157 -16.78 3.80 4.72
C ILE A 157 -16.27 4.48 3.46
N GLU A 158 -16.63 5.74 3.28
CA GLU A 158 -16.09 6.60 2.22
C GLU A 158 -14.75 7.18 2.67
N ILE A 159 -13.65 6.70 2.08
CA ILE A 159 -12.29 7.10 2.44
C ILE A 159 -12.00 8.53 1.98
N ASP A 160 -11.47 9.37 2.87
CA ASP A 160 -11.03 10.72 2.51
C ASP A 160 -9.63 10.71 1.89
N HIS A 161 -9.59 10.52 0.57
CA HIS A 161 -8.33 10.51 -0.19
C HIS A 161 -7.51 11.81 -0.07
N LYS A 162 -8.12 12.94 0.33
CA LYS A 162 -7.38 14.20 0.47
C LYS A 162 -6.38 14.14 1.62
N MET A 163 -6.60 13.24 2.59
CA MET A 163 -5.72 13.05 3.74
C MET A 163 -4.32 12.57 3.35
N TYR A 164 -4.17 11.92 2.20
CA TYR A 164 -2.89 11.42 1.69
C TYR A 164 -2.05 12.47 0.96
N ARG A 165 -2.62 13.65 0.65
CA ARG A 165 -1.85 14.76 0.03
C ARG A 165 -0.63 15.19 0.86
N ARG A 166 -0.65 14.94 2.17
CA ARG A 166 0.49 15.21 3.06
C ARG A 166 1.74 14.38 2.72
N PHE A 167 1.56 13.24 2.05
CA PHE A 167 2.64 12.35 1.65
C PHE A 167 3.13 12.62 0.23
N THR A 168 2.47 13.53 -0.51
CA THR A 168 2.93 13.90 -1.85
C THR A 168 4.30 14.56 -1.74
N LEU A 169 5.33 13.86 -2.21
CA LEU A 169 6.65 14.44 -2.43
C LEU A 169 6.62 15.20 -3.76
N ILE A 170 6.92 16.49 -3.70
CA ILE A 170 7.24 17.29 -4.89
C ILE A 170 8.74 17.13 -5.10
N GLY A 171 9.15 16.59 -6.24
CA GLY A 171 10.54 16.56 -6.67
C GLY A 171 10.67 16.95 -8.12
#